data_AF-A0A1J8PG97-F1
#
_entry.id   AF-A0A1J8PG97-F1
#
_cell.length_a   1.000
_cell.length_b   1.000
_cell.length_c   1.000
_cell.angle_alpha   90.00
_cell.angle_beta   90.00
_cell.angle_gamma   90.00
#
_symmetry.space_group_name_H-M   'P 1'
#
loop_
_entity.id
_entity.type
_entity.pdbx_description
1 polymer ?
#
loop_
_entity_poly.entity_id
_entity_poly.type
_entity_poly.pdbx_seq_one_letter_code
_entity_poly.pdbx_strand_id
1 'polypeptide(L)'
;MVRLNKEASKKIFQENNERSPLNTVDLHGLYVTEAEFYFKRTVEEDWDRTQSLRVIVGRGNHSDGNTPKIKPAIQVLGEKLGMTVDVDPGNDGCLVVTFK
;
A
#
# COMPACT_ATOMS: atom_id res chain seq x y z
N MET A 1 18.71 15.00 -6.45
CA MET A 1 17.28 14.81 -6.80
C MET A 1 16.54 13.75 -5.97
N VAL A 2 17.15 13.11 -4.96
CA VAL A 2 16.49 12.01 -4.20
C VAL A 2 15.70 12.50 -2.97
N ARG A 3 16.02 13.68 -2.42
CA ARG A 3 15.41 14.18 -1.17
C ARG A 3 14.02 14.79 -1.32
N LEU A 4 13.72 15.44 -2.46
CA LEU A 4 12.43 16.10 -2.68
C LEU A 4 11.27 15.11 -2.86
N ASN A 5 11.55 13.91 -3.36
CA ASN A 5 10.52 12.86 -3.52
C ASN A 5 10.03 12.33 -2.17
N LYS A 6 10.92 12.21 -1.18
CA LYS A 6 10.60 11.57 0.11
C LYS A 6 9.70 12.43 1.01
N GLU A 7 9.85 13.76 0.95
CA GLU A 7 8.97 14.68 1.68
C GLU A 7 7.60 14.81 1.01
N ALA A 8 7.57 14.81 -0.34
CA ALA A 8 6.34 14.82 -1.10
C ALA A 8 5.53 13.53 -0.88
N SER A 9 6.18 12.36 -0.96
CA SER A 9 5.54 11.06 -0.75
C SER A 9 5.02 10.89 0.66
N LYS A 10 5.77 11.36 1.68
CA LYS A 10 5.29 11.38 3.06
C LYS A 10 4.02 12.23 3.21
N LYS A 11 4.00 13.42 2.60
CA LYS A 11 2.84 14.31 2.72
C LYS A 11 1.60 13.72 2.04
N ILE A 12 1.76 13.14 0.85
CA ILE A 12 0.70 12.43 0.15
C ILE A 12 0.19 11.25 0.99
N PHE A 13 1.11 10.43 1.51
CA PHE A 13 0.78 9.31 2.38
C PHE A 13 -0.02 9.78 3.60
N GLN A 14 0.46 10.77 4.35
CA GLN A 14 -0.24 11.27 5.54
C GLN A 14 -1.64 11.77 5.20
N GLU A 15 -1.79 12.61 4.19
CA GLU A 15 -3.07 13.20 3.81
C GLU A 15 -4.09 12.14 3.35
N ASN A 16 -3.64 11.12 2.61
CA ASN A 16 -4.49 10.01 2.17
C ASN A 16 -4.90 9.10 3.34
N ASN A 17 -3.98 8.80 4.24
CA ASN A 17 -4.22 7.90 5.36
C ASN A 17 -5.06 8.57 6.46
N GLU A 18 -4.93 9.88 6.68
CA GLU A 18 -5.81 10.65 7.57
C GLU A 18 -7.28 10.62 7.12
N ARG A 19 -7.53 10.48 5.81
CA ARG A 19 -8.88 10.38 5.25
C ARG A 19 -9.37 8.95 5.07
N SER A 20 -8.48 7.98 5.30
CA SER A 20 -8.79 6.56 5.09
C SER A 20 -9.50 5.97 6.31
N PRO A 21 -10.40 5.00 6.11
CA PRO A 21 -11.06 4.31 7.22
C PRO A 21 -10.05 3.51 8.06
N LEU A 22 -10.47 3.13 9.27
CA LEU A 22 -9.68 2.29 10.18
C LEU A 22 -9.18 1.02 9.46
N ASN A 23 -7.95 0.59 9.78
CA ASN A 23 -7.25 -0.53 9.14
C ASN A 23 -7.15 -0.41 7.62
N THR A 24 -7.00 0.81 7.11
CA THR A 24 -6.72 1.06 5.70
C THR A 24 -5.44 1.85 5.57
N VAL A 25 -4.55 1.39 4.72
CA VAL A 25 -3.33 2.08 4.34
C VAL A 25 -3.38 2.46 2.87
N ASP A 26 -3.24 3.75 2.59
CA ASP A 26 -3.27 4.26 1.24
C ASP A 26 -1.85 4.56 0.73
N LEU A 27 -1.44 3.80 -0.28
CA LEU A 27 -0.14 3.85 -0.94
C LEU A 27 -0.25 4.33 -2.40
N HIS A 28 -1.43 4.81 -2.82
CA HIS A 28 -1.63 5.30 -4.18
C HIS A 28 -0.75 6.52 -4.46
N GLY A 29 -0.24 6.60 -5.69
CA GLY A 29 0.59 7.74 -6.12
C GLY A 29 2.02 7.74 -5.57
N LEU A 30 2.40 6.77 -4.74
CA LEU A 30 3.78 6.61 -4.25
C LEU A 30 4.64 5.84 -5.24
N TYR A 31 5.97 5.94 -5.11
CA TYR A 31 6.87 5.02 -5.80
C TYR A 31 6.90 3.65 -5.12
N VAL A 32 7.23 2.60 -5.86
CA VAL A 32 7.29 1.20 -5.37
C VAL A 32 8.09 1.07 -4.07
N THR A 33 9.29 1.64 -4.04
CA THR A 33 10.18 1.59 -2.86
C THR A 33 9.61 2.34 -1.65
N GLU A 34 8.82 3.39 -1.88
CA GLU A 34 8.17 4.14 -0.81
C GLU A 34 6.96 3.36 -0.28
N ALA A 35 6.16 2.79 -1.18
CA ALA A 35 5.02 1.95 -0.82
C ALA A 35 5.46 0.74 0.01
N GLU A 36 6.53 0.04 -0.38
CA GLU A 36 7.10 -1.07 0.39
C GLU A 36 7.55 -0.62 1.80
N PHE A 37 8.21 0.54 1.89
CA PHE A 37 8.66 1.09 3.16
C PHE A 37 7.49 1.42 4.09
N TYR A 38 6.47 2.12 3.59
CA TYR A 38 5.29 2.49 4.38
C TYR A 38 4.44 1.27 4.74
N PHE A 39 4.23 0.34 3.80
CA PHE A 39 3.51 -0.90 4.07
C PHE A 39 4.16 -1.68 5.21
N LYS A 40 5.48 -1.92 5.11
CA LYS A 40 6.22 -2.64 6.15
C LYS A 40 6.09 -1.93 7.50
N ARG A 41 6.26 -0.61 7.50
CA ARG A 41 6.12 0.21 8.70
C ARG A 41 4.73 0.10 9.33
N THR A 42 3.65 0.22 8.55
CA THR A 42 2.28 0.08 9.04
C THR A 42 2.03 -1.32 9.62
N VAL A 43 2.51 -2.35 8.94
CA VAL A 43 2.39 -3.74 9.39
C VAL A 43 3.17 -4.03 10.68
N GLU A 44 4.30 -3.34 10.89
CA GLU A 44 5.15 -3.48 12.08
C GLU A 44 4.68 -2.61 13.27
N GLU A 45 4.18 -1.38 13.03
CA GLU A 45 3.91 -0.39 14.08
C GLU A 45 2.43 -0.16 14.39
N ASP A 46 1.54 -0.18 13.39
CA ASP A 46 0.17 0.36 13.51
C ASP A 46 -0.95 -0.67 13.26
N TRP A 47 -0.63 -1.85 12.73
CA TRP A 47 -1.65 -2.82 12.34
C TRP A 47 -1.95 -3.86 13.42
N ASP A 48 -3.23 -3.96 13.79
CA ASP A 48 -3.79 -5.06 14.56
C ASP A 48 -3.89 -6.34 13.70
N ARG A 49 -3.01 -7.31 13.98
CA ARG A 49 -2.92 -8.60 13.25
C ARG A 49 -4.17 -9.49 13.37
N THR A 50 -5.12 -9.17 14.24
CA THR A 50 -6.39 -9.89 14.35
C THR A 50 -7.42 -9.43 13.32
N GLN A 51 -7.17 -8.30 12.64
CA GLN A 51 -8.07 -7.71 11.65
C GLN A 51 -7.42 -7.69 10.25
N SER A 52 -8.25 -7.67 9.21
CA SER A 52 -7.78 -7.49 7.83
C SER A 52 -7.33 -6.04 7.59
N LEU A 53 -6.14 -5.83 7.05
CA LEU A 53 -5.62 -4.55 6.59
C LEU A 53 -5.96 -4.33 5.13
N ARG A 54 -6.61 -3.22 4.80
CA ARG A 54 -6.87 -2.81 3.41
C ARG A 54 -5.73 -1.95 2.91
N VAL A 55 -5.12 -2.32 1.79
CA VAL A 55 -3.99 -1.60 1.19
C VAL A 55 -4.43 -1.04 -0.16
N ILE A 56 -4.54 0.28 -0.27
CA ILE A 56 -4.90 0.93 -1.53
C ILE A 56 -3.61 1.16 -2.33
N VAL A 57 -3.46 0.44 -3.43
CA VAL A 57 -2.31 0.55 -4.36
C VAL A 57 -2.63 1.37 -5.61
N GLY A 58 -3.90 1.73 -5.79
CA GLY A 58 -4.41 2.44 -6.97
C GLY A 58 -4.78 1.49 -8.11
N ARG A 59 -5.76 1.89 -8.94
CA ARG A 59 -6.38 1.04 -9.98
C ARG A 59 -5.49 0.79 -11.21
N GLY A 60 -4.36 1.48 -11.36
CA GLY A 60 -3.47 1.31 -12.53
C GLY A 60 -4.01 1.82 -13.89
N ASN A 61 -5.29 2.19 -13.99
CA ASN A 61 -6.01 2.56 -15.23
C ASN A 61 -5.49 3.79 -16.01
N HIS A 62 -4.47 4.50 -15.51
CA HIS A 62 -4.11 5.83 -15.99
C HIS A 62 -2.64 6.00 -16.33
N SER A 63 -1.96 5.02 -16.92
CA SER A 63 -0.75 5.46 -17.63
C SER A 63 -0.42 4.81 -18.96
N ASP A 64 -0.24 5.71 -19.91
CA ASP A 64 0.85 5.72 -20.87
C ASP A 64 2.16 5.33 -20.18
N GLY A 65 2.56 4.06 -20.38
CA GLY A 65 3.78 3.47 -19.82
C GLY A 65 3.65 2.69 -18.51
N ASN A 66 2.45 2.52 -17.94
CA ASN A 66 2.18 2.03 -16.56
C ASN A 66 2.22 0.51 -16.50
N THR A 67 3.30 -0.04 -15.98
CA THR A 67 3.16 -1.31 -15.25
C THR A 67 2.76 -0.93 -13.82
N PRO A 68 1.59 -1.34 -13.29
CA PRO A 68 1.28 -1.17 -11.89
C PRO A 68 2.27 -2.00 -11.06
N LYS A 69 3.38 -1.39 -10.65
CA LYS A 69 4.47 -2.07 -9.95
C LYS A 69 4.26 -2.17 -8.45
N ILE A 70 3.41 -1.31 -7.87
CA ILE A 70 3.12 -1.32 -6.42
C ILE A 70 2.35 -2.58 -6.05
N LYS A 71 1.28 -2.92 -6.79
CA LYS A 71 0.45 -4.10 -6.55
C LYS A 71 1.27 -5.40 -6.40
N PRO A 72 2.09 -5.82 -7.39
CA PRO A 72 2.90 -7.03 -7.26
C PRO A 72 3.99 -6.91 -6.19
N ALA A 73 4.56 -5.71 -5.97
CA ALA A 73 5.56 -5.52 -4.91
C ALA A 73 4.99 -5.76 -3.51
N ILE A 74 3.81 -5.20 -3.23
CA ILE A 74 3.12 -5.39 -1.94
C ILE A 74 2.67 -6.85 -1.78
N GLN A 75 2.17 -7.50 -2.82
CA GLN A 75 1.83 -8.94 -2.77
C GLN A 75 3.04 -9.77 -2.37
N VAL A 76 4.17 -9.61 -3.07
CA VAL A 76 5.41 -10.35 -2.77
C VAL A 76 5.92 -10.04 -1.36
N LEU A 77 5.83 -8.78 -0.92
CA LEU A 77 6.27 -8.38 0.41
C LEU A 77 5.38 -8.96 1.52
N GLY A 78 4.05 -8.93 1.35
CA GLY A 78 3.12 -9.51 2.31
C GLY A 78 3.28 -11.03 2.42
N GLU A 79 3.42 -11.74 1.29
CA GLU A 79 3.71 -13.18 1.30
C GLU A 79 5.02 -13.50 2.03
N LYS A 80 6.08 -12.69 1.81
CA LYS A 80 7.36 -12.83 2.53
C LYS A 80 7.24 -12.60 4.03
N LEU A 81 6.31 -11.76 4.46
CA LEU A 81 6.01 -11.51 5.87
C LEU A 81 5.06 -12.56 6.48
N GLY A 82 4.65 -13.58 5.70
CA GLY A 82 3.75 -14.63 6.15
C GLY A 82 2.28 -14.24 6.16
N MET A 83 1.89 -13.21 5.39
CA MET A 83 0.52 -12.72 5.27
C MET A 83 -0.11 -13.22 3.98
N THR A 84 -1.43 -13.30 3.97
CA THR A 84 -2.21 -13.53 2.75
C THR A 84 -2.57 -12.18 2.16
N VAL A 85 -2.28 -11.98 0.86
CA VAL A 85 -2.57 -10.73 0.15
C VAL A 85 -3.49 -11.01 -1.02
N ASP A 86 -4.77 -10.73 -0.84
CA ASP A 86 -5.80 -10.89 -1.87
C ASP A 86 -6.17 -9.54 -2.50
N VAL A 87 -6.70 -9.57 -3.72
CA VAL A 87 -7.25 -8.37 -4.36
C VAL A 87 -8.71 -8.22 -3.92
N ASP A 88 -9.12 -7.01 -3.55
CA ASP A 88 -10.51 -6.71 -3.21
C ASP A 88 -11.39 -6.92 -4.46
N PRO A 89 -12.42 -7.80 -4.41
CA PRO A 89 -13.24 -8.11 -5.57
C PRO A 89 -14.11 -6.94 -6.06
N GLY A 90 -14.32 -5.92 -5.22
CA GLY A 90 -15.04 -4.70 -5.58
C GLY A 90 -14.11 -3.54 -6.00
N ASN A 91 -12.79 -3.67 -5.81
CA ASN A 91 -11.83 -2.64 -6.15
C ASN A 91 -10.44 -3.23 -6.46
N ASP A 92 -10.12 -3.40 -7.76
CA ASP A 92 -8.84 -3.92 -8.24
C ASP A 92 -7.59 -3.16 -7.76
N GLY A 93 -7.78 -1.91 -7.32
CA GLY A 93 -6.75 -1.04 -6.75
C GLY A 93 -6.63 -1.14 -5.23
N CYS A 94 -7.34 -2.07 -4.60
CA CYS A 94 -7.27 -2.35 -3.17
C CYS A 94 -6.88 -3.82 -2.96
N LEU A 95 -5.95 -4.04 -2.04
CA LEU A 95 -5.54 -5.36 -1.58
C LEU A 95 -6.06 -5.56 -0.16
N VAL A 96 -6.51 -6.76 0.16
CA VAL A 96 -6.89 -7.17 1.51
C VAL A 96 -5.78 -8.07 2.04
N VAL A 97 -5.13 -7.61 3.10
CA VAL A 97 -4.04 -8.31 3.75
C VAL A 97 -4.54 -8.89 5.07
N THR A 98 -4.35 -10.18 5.26
CA THR A 98 -4.69 -10.86 6.51
C THR A 98 -3.47 -11.61 7.04
N PHE A 99 -3.30 -11.57 8.37
CA PHE A 99 -2.27 -12.38 9.01
C PHE A 99 -2.70 -13.85 8.97
N LYS A 100 -1.74 -14.75 8.74
CA LYS A 100 -1.99 -16.19 8.69
C LYS A 100 -1.95 -16.83 10.07
#